data_AF-A0A6A3C6W8-F1
#
_entry.id   AF-A0A6A3C6W8-F1
#
_cell.length_a   1.000
_cell.length_b   1.000
_cell.length_c   1.000
_cell.angle_alpha   90.00
_cell.angle_beta   90.00
_cell.angle_gamma   90.00
#
_symmetry.space_group_name_H-M   'P 1'
#
loop_
_entity.id
_entity.type
_entity.pdbx_description
1 polymer ?
#
loop_
_entity_poly.entity_id
_entity_poly.type
_entity_poly.pdbx_seq_one_letter_code
_entity_poly.pdbx_strand_id
1 'polypeptide(L)'
;MKPSDASVLNAADIESDLEKLKKNILEAKLPSDPITEQAIEKLKQDVDKEVTRAFISMGLQEKLESLKLEPGAYLGLKQKLEKLSMVNRLVELKEKGEKLKTEINEKIPSEIKAKLEQLENAQANLSKGDALDEDLVAVAVEAKKELIEVLKSANLEIVGVAKRKVAHAAPELQEKIVSVQKEIVGEIERVVDLVGLHGKIEELKAEMAKDSSSPKVEQLQTEIKDGICAALDDTELKQKVENLRREFASSSEVEIDDKVTAENGRR
;
A
#
# COMPACT_ATOMS: atom_id res chain seq x y z
N MET A 1 13.04 -29.04 51.53
CA MET A 1 11.94 -30.04 51.48
C MET A 1 11.55 -30.22 50.01
N LYS A 2 11.49 -31.45 49.52
CA LYS A 2 11.14 -31.78 48.12
C LYS A 2 9.61 -31.71 47.94
N PRO A 3 9.09 -31.23 46.80
CA PRO A 3 7.67 -31.29 46.48
C PRO A 3 7.38 -32.64 45.83
N SER A 4 7.24 -33.67 46.64
CA SER A 4 6.73 -34.98 46.23
C SER A 4 5.46 -35.19 47.05
N ASP A 5 4.38 -35.62 46.40
CA ASP A 5 3.06 -35.94 46.96
C ASP A 5 1.94 -34.91 46.67
N ALA A 6 1.97 -34.25 45.52
CA ALA A 6 0.73 -33.86 44.85
C ALA A 6 0.22 -35.09 44.08
N SER A 7 -0.81 -35.76 44.60
CA SER A 7 -1.41 -36.95 44.00
C SER A 7 -1.87 -36.62 42.57
N VAL A 8 -1.17 -37.16 41.58
CA VAL A 8 -1.61 -37.17 40.18
C VAL A 8 -2.80 -38.12 40.10
N LEU A 9 -4.00 -37.58 40.23
CA LEU A 9 -5.23 -38.33 39.94
C LEU A 9 -5.28 -38.52 38.41
N ASN A 10 -5.06 -39.74 37.92
CA ASN A 10 -5.12 -40.03 36.50
C ASN A 10 -6.57 -40.08 36.04
N ALA A 11 -6.85 -39.60 34.82
CA ALA A 11 -8.20 -39.60 34.24
C ALA A 11 -8.85 -40.99 34.22
N ALA A 12 -8.05 -42.04 34.06
CA ALA A 12 -8.51 -43.44 34.11
C ALA A 12 -9.03 -43.86 35.49
N ASP A 13 -8.47 -43.32 36.58
CA ASP A 13 -8.91 -43.62 37.94
C ASP A 13 -10.28 -42.97 38.21
N ILE A 14 -10.46 -41.73 37.73
CA ILE A 14 -11.74 -41.00 37.81
C ILE A 14 -12.83 -41.71 37.01
N GLU A 15 -12.49 -42.26 35.84
CA GLU A 15 -13.43 -42.98 34.98
C GLU A 15 -13.87 -44.32 35.59
N SER A 16 -12.94 -45.04 36.23
CA SER A 16 -13.25 -46.26 36.99
C SER A 16 -14.17 -46.00 38.18
N ASP A 17 -13.93 -44.89 38.91
CA ASP A 17 -14.75 -44.49 40.04
C ASP A 17 -16.16 -44.03 39.62
N LEU A 18 -16.28 -43.39 38.46
CA LEU A 18 -17.56 -43.02 37.85
C LEU A 18 -18.40 -44.24 37.49
N GLU A 19 -17.79 -45.27 36.88
CA GLU A 19 -18.49 -46.52 36.54
C GLU A 19 -18.90 -47.31 37.79
N LYS A 20 -18.07 -47.36 38.83
CA LYS A 20 -18.45 -47.95 40.13
C LYS A 20 -19.62 -47.22 40.77
N LEU A 21 -19.60 -45.88 40.77
CA LEU A 21 -20.68 -45.07 41.32
C LEU A 21 -22.00 -45.30 40.58
N LYS A 22 -21.94 -45.35 39.25
CA LYS A 22 -23.09 -45.63 38.38
C LYS A 22 -23.70 -47.01 38.65
N LYS A 23 -22.86 -48.03 38.83
CA LYS A 23 -23.30 -49.37 39.21
C LYS A 23 -23.98 -49.39 40.59
N ASN A 24 -23.40 -48.71 41.57
CA ASN A 24 -23.98 -48.64 42.92
C ASN A 24 -25.33 -47.91 42.95
N ILE A 25 -25.51 -46.88 42.12
CA ILE A 25 -26.81 -46.18 41.98
C ILE A 25 -27.88 -47.10 41.38
N LEU A 26 -27.51 -47.99 40.45
CA LEU A 26 -28.43 -48.97 39.86
C LEU A 26 -28.78 -50.12 40.81
N GLU A 27 -27.84 -50.53 41.67
CA GLU A 27 -28.03 -51.62 42.64
C GLU A 27 -28.69 -51.16 43.95
N ALA A 28 -28.63 -49.86 44.28
CA ALA A 28 -29.37 -49.28 45.37
C ALA A 28 -30.87 -49.32 45.05
N LYS A 29 -31.59 -50.27 45.68
CA LYS A 29 -33.05 -50.33 45.66
C LYS A 29 -33.64 -48.96 46.00
N LEU A 30 -34.25 -48.32 45.01
CA LEU A 30 -35.03 -47.10 45.17
C LEU A 30 -36.04 -47.28 46.31
N PRO A 31 -36.11 -46.37 47.30
CA PRO A 31 -37.26 -46.27 48.18
C PRO A 31 -38.49 -46.03 47.29
N SER A 32 -39.52 -46.86 47.40
CA SER A 32 -40.79 -46.76 46.64
C SER A 32 -41.69 -45.61 47.11
N ASP A 33 -41.12 -44.49 47.54
CA ASP A 33 -41.90 -43.26 47.75
C ASP A 33 -41.86 -42.43 46.46
N PRO A 34 -43.01 -41.93 45.97
CA PRO A 34 -43.03 -41.09 44.78
C PRO A 34 -42.21 -39.84 45.07
N ILE A 35 -41.07 -39.70 44.39
CA ILE A 35 -40.28 -38.48 44.40
C ILE A 35 -41.20 -37.36 43.92
N THR A 36 -41.54 -36.45 44.82
CA THR A 36 -42.37 -35.29 44.49
C THR A 36 -41.61 -34.39 43.53
N GLU A 37 -42.30 -33.77 42.56
CA GLU A 37 -41.69 -32.78 41.63
C GLU A 37 -40.90 -31.71 42.39
N GLN A 38 -41.37 -31.33 43.58
CA GLN A 38 -40.71 -30.42 44.50
C GLN A 38 -39.32 -30.89 44.95
N ALA A 39 -39.12 -32.19 45.18
CA ALA A 39 -37.83 -32.75 45.55
C ALA A 39 -36.84 -32.73 44.36
N ILE A 40 -37.33 -32.97 43.14
CA ILE A 40 -36.52 -32.88 41.90
C ILE A 40 -36.10 -31.44 41.65
N GLU A 41 -37.00 -30.49 41.84
CA GLU A 41 -36.71 -29.06 41.65
C GLU A 41 -35.71 -28.53 42.67
N LYS A 42 -35.83 -28.96 43.93
CA LYS A 42 -34.85 -28.63 44.97
C LYS A 42 -33.47 -29.21 44.65
N LEU A 43 -33.41 -30.45 44.15
CA LEU A 43 -32.15 -31.10 43.75
C LEU A 43 -31.49 -30.35 42.59
N LYS A 44 -32.25 -29.90 41.59
CA LYS A 44 -31.74 -29.06 40.50
C LYS A 44 -31.13 -27.76 41.03
N GLN A 45 -31.84 -27.06 41.91
CA GLN A 45 -31.31 -25.83 42.51
C GLN A 45 -30.04 -26.07 43.33
N ASP A 46 -29.94 -27.19 44.05
CA ASP A 46 -28.76 -27.51 44.84
C ASP A 46 -27.57 -27.90 43.96
N VAL A 47 -27.80 -28.62 42.86
CA VAL A 47 -26.77 -28.89 41.84
C VAL A 47 -26.28 -27.60 41.20
N ASP A 48 -27.18 -26.70 40.79
CA ASP A 48 -26.78 -25.42 40.17
C ASP A 48 -25.98 -24.55 41.14
N LYS A 49 -26.38 -24.50 42.42
CA LYS A 49 -25.61 -23.81 43.47
C LYS A 49 -24.23 -24.43 43.65
N GLU A 50 -24.14 -25.75 43.63
CA GLU A 50 -22.86 -26.45 43.81
C GLU A 50 -21.93 -26.26 42.61
N VAL A 51 -22.46 -26.36 41.39
CA VAL A 51 -21.72 -26.04 40.16
C VAL A 51 -21.22 -24.59 40.20
N THR A 52 -22.06 -23.65 40.64
CA THR A 52 -21.66 -22.24 40.78
C THR A 52 -20.57 -22.07 41.83
N ARG A 53 -20.70 -22.71 43.00
CA ARG A 53 -19.68 -22.69 44.06
C ARG A 53 -18.37 -23.31 43.60
N ALA A 54 -18.41 -24.42 42.88
CA ALA A 54 -17.22 -25.07 42.31
C ALA A 54 -16.55 -24.15 41.28
N PHE A 55 -17.33 -23.53 40.40
CA PHE A 55 -16.83 -22.59 39.39
C PHE A 55 -16.10 -21.39 40.01
N ILE A 56 -16.68 -20.82 41.08
CA ILE A 56 -16.06 -19.73 41.85
C ILE A 56 -14.83 -20.24 42.64
N SER A 57 -14.93 -21.36 43.35
CA SER A 57 -13.84 -21.90 44.19
C SER A 57 -12.62 -22.31 43.37
N MET A 58 -12.81 -22.72 42.11
CA MET A 58 -11.72 -23.00 41.18
C MET A 58 -11.06 -21.72 40.59
N GLY A 59 -11.55 -20.54 40.97
CA GLY A 59 -11.10 -19.25 40.45
C GLY A 59 -11.32 -19.07 38.95
N LEU A 60 -12.27 -19.81 38.37
CA LEU A 60 -12.56 -19.74 36.93
C LEU A 60 -13.24 -18.43 36.56
N GLN A 61 -13.97 -17.82 37.49
CA GLN A 61 -14.56 -16.50 37.31
C GLN A 61 -13.48 -15.42 37.15
N GLU A 62 -12.50 -15.37 38.05
CA GLU A 62 -11.40 -14.38 37.95
C GLU A 62 -10.52 -14.62 36.72
N LYS A 63 -10.31 -15.88 36.32
CA LYS A 63 -9.61 -16.22 35.06
C LYS A 63 -10.38 -15.80 33.82
N LEU A 64 -11.70 -15.93 33.82
CA LEU A 64 -12.54 -15.49 32.71
C LEU A 64 -12.58 -13.96 32.62
N GLU A 65 -12.62 -13.27 33.76
CA GLU A 65 -12.54 -11.82 33.83
C GLU A 65 -11.16 -11.28 33.44
N SER A 66 -10.06 -11.95 33.84
CA SER A 66 -8.71 -11.56 33.40
C SER A 66 -8.51 -11.74 31.89
N LEU A 67 -9.03 -12.82 31.30
CA LEU A 67 -9.06 -13.03 29.84
C LEU A 67 -9.90 -11.97 29.12
N LYS A 68 -11.01 -11.51 29.71
CA LYS A 68 -11.81 -10.40 29.18
C LYS A 68 -11.13 -9.04 29.33
N LEU A 69 -10.28 -8.87 30.36
CA LEU A 69 -9.55 -7.64 30.69
C LEU A 69 -8.16 -7.55 30.05
N GLU A 70 -7.73 -8.58 29.32
CA GLU A 70 -6.53 -8.57 28.44
C GLU A 70 -6.84 -8.35 26.93
N PRO A 71 -7.78 -7.47 26.51
CA PRO A 71 -8.06 -7.28 25.09
C PRO A 71 -6.85 -6.74 24.31
N GLY A 72 -5.88 -6.12 24.98
CA GLY A 72 -4.63 -5.64 24.36
C GLY A 72 -3.76 -6.75 23.76
N ALA A 73 -3.68 -7.92 24.39
CA ALA A 73 -2.88 -9.04 23.89
C ALA A 73 -3.51 -9.68 22.65
N TYR A 74 -4.83 -9.87 22.67
CA TYR A 74 -5.60 -10.39 21.53
C TYR A 74 -5.58 -9.41 20.34
N LEU A 75 -5.76 -8.11 20.59
CA LEU A 75 -5.66 -7.09 19.54
C LEU A 75 -4.24 -7.03 18.95
N GLY A 76 -3.20 -7.11 19.79
CA GLY A 76 -1.81 -7.14 19.35
C GLY A 76 -1.48 -8.36 18.49
N LEU A 77 -2.00 -9.55 18.86
CA LEU A 77 -1.86 -10.77 18.06
C LEU A 77 -2.60 -10.65 16.72
N LYS A 78 -3.83 -10.13 16.71
CA LYS A 78 -4.61 -9.89 15.49
C LYS A 78 -3.87 -8.96 14.53
N GLN A 79 -3.33 -7.84 15.03
CA GLN A 79 -2.56 -6.90 14.22
C GLN A 79 -1.26 -7.52 13.68
N LYS A 80 -0.55 -8.32 14.49
CA LYS A 80 0.66 -9.03 14.04
C LYS A 80 0.34 -10.04 12.94
N LEU A 81 -0.76 -10.76 13.06
CA LEU A 81 -1.20 -11.73 12.06
C LEU A 81 -1.58 -11.06 10.73
N GLU A 82 -2.28 -9.93 10.79
CA GLU A 82 -2.63 -9.12 9.62
C GLU A 82 -1.38 -8.55 8.93
N LYS A 83 -0.42 -8.03 9.70
CA LYS A 83 0.87 -7.58 9.15
C LYS A 83 1.63 -8.73 8.48
N LEU A 84 1.64 -9.92 9.09
CA LEU A 84 2.32 -11.08 8.52
C LEU A 84 1.69 -11.50 7.18
N SER A 85 0.36 -11.50 7.07
CA SER A 85 -0.31 -11.84 5.82
C SER A 85 -0.04 -10.82 4.70
N MET A 86 0.01 -9.53 5.04
CA MET A 86 0.42 -8.48 4.10
C MET A 86 1.87 -8.67 3.61
N VAL A 87 2.79 -8.97 4.53
CA VAL A 87 4.20 -9.23 4.19
C VAL A 87 4.31 -10.46 3.28
N ASN A 88 3.57 -11.53 3.56
CA ASN A 88 3.59 -12.73 2.72
C ASN A 88 3.11 -12.42 1.29
N ARG A 89 2.02 -11.66 1.15
CA ARG A 89 1.52 -11.20 -0.15
C ARG A 89 2.54 -10.34 -0.90
N LEU A 90 3.28 -9.48 -0.20
CA LEU A 90 4.36 -8.66 -0.78
C LEU A 90 5.51 -9.52 -1.30
N VAL A 91 5.92 -10.54 -0.54
CA VAL A 91 6.95 -11.50 -0.96
C VAL A 91 6.49 -12.26 -2.21
N GLU A 92 5.27 -12.78 -2.22
CA GLU A 92 4.71 -13.47 -3.40
C GLU A 92 4.65 -12.56 -4.63
N LEU A 93 4.25 -11.29 -4.47
CA LEU A 93 4.25 -10.32 -5.57
C LEU A 93 5.65 -10.02 -6.08
N LYS A 94 6.64 -9.90 -5.18
CA LYS A 94 8.03 -9.70 -5.56
C LYS A 94 8.57 -10.89 -6.34
N GLU A 95 8.32 -12.11 -5.89
CA GLU A 95 8.73 -13.34 -6.59
C GLU A 95 8.08 -13.46 -7.98
N LYS A 96 6.78 -13.16 -8.09
CA LYS A 96 6.09 -13.12 -9.39
C LYS A 96 6.65 -12.03 -10.29
N GLY A 97 7.00 -10.87 -9.73
CA GLY A 97 7.63 -9.77 -10.45
C GLY A 97 8.99 -10.13 -11.03
N GLU A 98 9.85 -10.78 -10.23
CA GLU A 98 11.16 -11.27 -10.72
C GLU A 98 11.01 -12.32 -11.82
N LYS A 99 10.06 -13.27 -11.67
CA LYS A 99 9.77 -14.27 -12.72
C LYS A 99 9.28 -13.63 -14.02
N LEU A 100 8.38 -12.65 -13.92
CA LEU A 100 7.90 -11.89 -15.08
C LEU A 100 9.04 -11.12 -15.75
N LYS A 101 9.94 -10.50 -14.97
CA LYS A 101 11.10 -9.79 -15.50
C LYS A 101 12.02 -10.70 -16.31
N THR A 102 12.30 -11.90 -15.80
CA THR A 102 13.11 -12.88 -16.54
C THR A 102 12.41 -13.39 -17.79
N GLU A 103 11.11 -13.70 -17.70
CA GLU A 103 10.32 -14.20 -18.84
C GLU A 103 10.20 -13.14 -19.95
N ILE A 104 9.99 -11.87 -19.60
CA ILE A 104 9.99 -10.76 -20.55
C ILE A 104 11.35 -10.64 -21.24
N ASN A 105 12.44 -10.67 -20.45
CA ASN A 105 13.79 -10.57 -21.00
C ASN A 105 14.14 -11.71 -21.94
N GLU A 106 13.63 -12.93 -21.72
CA GLU A 106 13.82 -14.06 -22.62
C GLU A 106 12.99 -13.95 -23.91
N LYS A 107 11.77 -13.41 -23.81
CA LYS A 107 10.85 -13.29 -24.96
C LYS A 107 11.19 -12.13 -25.91
N ILE A 108 11.97 -11.14 -25.47
CA ILE A 108 12.43 -10.06 -26.35
C ILE A 108 13.59 -10.56 -27.22
N PRO A 109 13.43 -10.60 -28.56
CA PRO A 109 14.48 -11.01 -29.50
C PRO A 109 15.75 -10.17 -29.39
N SER A 110 16.89 -10.76 -29.73
CA SER A 110 18.20 -10.09 -29.76
C SER A 110 18.21 -8.87 -30.68
N GLU A 111 17.46 -8.90 -31.76
CA GLU A 111 17.35 -7.84 -32.76
C GLU A 111 16.72 -6.59 -32.14
N ILE A 112 15.64 -6.75 -31.35
CA ILE A 112 14.98 -5.64 -30.66
C ILE A 112 15.87 -5.10 -29.55
N LYS A 113 16.59 -5.98 -28.81
CA LYS A 113 17.56 -5.55 -27.79
C LYS A 113 18.67 -4.69 -28.39
N ALA A 114 19.22 -5.09 -29.53
CA ALA A 114 20.22 -4.32 -30.24
C ALA A 114 19.70 -2.94 -30.68
N LYS A 115 18.46 -2.87 -31.22
CA LYS A 115 17.82 -1.59 -31.56
C LYS A 115 17.62 -0.71 -30.31
N LEU A 116 17.22 -1.28 -29.17
CA LEU A 116 17.04 -0.54 -27.91
C LEU A 116 18.37 -0.01 -27.36
N GLU A 117 19.44 -0.80 -27.43
CA GLU A 117 20.79 -0.39 -27.01
C GLU A 117 21.34 0.74 -27.90
N GLN A 118 21.07 0.70 -29.21
CA GLN A 118 21.39 1.80 -30.11
C GLN A 118 20.66 3.09 -29.71
N LEU A 119 19.38 3.00 -29.34
CA LEU A 119 18.59 4.15 -28.88
C LEU A 119 19.07 4.68 -27.53
N GLU A 120 19.48 3.80 -26.61
CA GLU A 120 20.05 4.21 -25.31
C GLU A 120 21.37 4.97 -25.48
N ASN A 121 22.24 4.49 -26.37
CA ASN A 121 23.48 5.19 -26.72
C ASN A 121 23.20 6.54 -27.40
N ALA A 122 22.22 6.60 -28.30
CA ALA A 122 21.79 7.85 -28.92
C ALA A 122 21.22 8.85 -27.89
N GLN A 123 20.43 8.37 -26.93
CA GLN A 123 19.92 9.19 -25.83
C GLN A 123 21.05 9.72 -24.94
N ALA A 124 22.05 8.91 -24.63
CA ALA A 124 23.22 9.33 -23.86
C ALA A 124 24.03 10.40 -24.60
N ASN A 125 24.10 10.35 -25.93
CA ASN A 125 24.78 11.34 -26.77
C ASN A 125 23.95 12.63 -26.92
N LEU A 126 22.63 12.52 -27.02
CA LEU A 126 21.72 13.67 -26.96
C LEU A 126 21.87 14.48 -25.66
N SER A 127 22.00 13.78 -24.53
CA SER A 127 22.23 14.41 -23.23
C SER A 127 23.53 15.21 -23.19
N LYS A 128 24.48 14.92 -24.09
CA LYS A 128 25.75 15.61 -24.26
C LYS A 128 25.71 16.73 -25.32
N GLY A 129 24.58 16.93 -25.99
CA GLY A 129 24.37 18.01 -26.96
C GLY A 129 24.50 17.62 -28.43
N ASP A 130 24.65 16.33 -28.76
CA ASP A 130 24.65 15.86 -30.15
C ASP A 130 23.24 15.93 -30.76
N ALA A 131 23.16 16.23 -32.07
CA ALA A 131 21.89 16.29 -32.79
C ALA A 131 21.27 14.89 -32.98
N LEU A 132 19.94 14.83 -32.98
CA LEU A 132 19.21 13.63 -33.37
C LEU A 132 19.33 13.39 -34.87
N ASP A 133 19.76 12.18 -35.22
CA ASP A 133 19.69 11.68 -36.60
C ASP A 133 18.23 11.36 -36.97
N GLU A 134 17.81 11.71 -38.18
CA GLU A 134 16.47 11.44 -38.70
C GLU A 134 16.24 9.93 -38.88
N ASP A 135 17.30 9.19 -39.19
CA ASP A 135 17.28 7.73 -39.29
C ASP A 135 17.07 7.07 -37.91
N LEU A 136 17.58 7.66 -36.82
CA LEU A 136 17.37 7.16 -35.46
C LEU A 136 15.90 7.30 -35.01
N VAL A 137 15.22 8.35 -35.47
CA VAL A 137 13.78 8.52 -35.20
C VAL A 137 12.97 7.42 -35.87
N ALA A 138 13.30 7.07 -37.11
CA ALA A 138 12.66 5.96 -37.82
C ALA A 138 12.92 4.62 -37.13
N VAL A 139 14.16 4.35 -36.72
CA VAL A 139 14.55 3.15 -35.95
C VAL A 139 13.80 3.08 -34.62
N ALA A 140 13.62 4.20 -33.92
CA ALA A 140 12.86 4.26 -32.67
C ALA A 140 11.38 3.91 -32.85
N VAL A 141 10.75 4.42 -33.92
CA VAL A 141 9.35 4.13 -34.25
C VAL A 141 9.17 2.64 -34.60
N GLU A 142 10.08 2.08 -35.38
CA GLU A 142 10.06 0.67 -35.76
C GLU A 142 10.29 -0.24 -34.55
N ALA A 143 11.34 0.01 -33.75
CA ALA A 143 11.64 -0.77 -32.55
C ALA A 143 10.47 -0.76 -31.54
N LYS A 144 9.78 0.38 -31.40
CA LYS A 144 8.58 0.48 -30.58
C LYS A 144 7.44 -0.40 -31.10
N LYS A 145 7.21 -0.42 -32.41
CA LYS A 145 6.16 -1.24 -33.03
C LYS A 145 6.47 -2.73 -32.86
N GLU A 146 7.69 -3.14 -33.17
CA GLU A 146 8.15 -4.53 -33.02
C GLU A 146 8.05 -5.00 -31.56
N LEU A 147 8.46 -4.18 -30.60
CA LEU A 147 8.36 -4.51 -29.18
C LEU A 147 6.90 -4.68 -28.73
N ILE A 148 5.98 -3.84 -29.21
CA ILE A 148 4.54 -3.99 -28.92
C ILE A 148 4.01 -5.32 -29.47
N GLU A 149 4.39 -5.70 -30.69
CA GLU A 149 3.96 -6.96 -31.31
C GLU A 149 4.51 -8.18 -30.55
N VAL A 150 5.77 -8.14 -30.12
CA VAL A 150 6.39 -9.20 -29.29
C VAL A 150 5.72 -9.33 -27.93
N LEU A 151 5.41 -8.21 -27.27
CA LEU A 151 4.73 -8.25 -25.98
C LEU A 151 3.29 -8.80 -26.14
N LYS A 152 2.58 -8.40 -27.20
CA LYS A 152 1.24 -8.95 -27.50
C LYS A 152 1.28 -10.45 -27.79
N SER A 153 2.25 -10.95 -28.56
CA SER A 153 2.39 -12.38 -28.84
C SER A 153 2.73 -13.18 -27.57
N ALA A 154 3.31 -12.54 -26.56
CA ALA A 154 3.55 -13.08 -25.23
C ALA A 154 2.34 -12.99 -24.27
N ASN A 155 1.16 -12.53 -24.73
CA ASN A 155 -0.01 -12.19 -23.91
C ASN A 155 0.26 -11.10 -22.86
N LEU A 156 1.17 -10.18 -23.15
CA LEU A 156 1.48 -9.04 -22.30
C LEU A 156 0.92 -7.76 -22.92
N GLU A 157 0.30 -6.93 -22.08
CA GLU A 157 -0.21 -5.62 -22.47
C GLU A 157 0.61 -4.52 -21.79
N ILE A 158 1.01 -3.51 -22.55
CA ILE A 158 1.68 -2.33 -22.00
C ILE A 158 0.61 -1.39 -21.45
N VAL A 159 0.39 -1.44 -20.14
CA VAL A 159 -0.52 -0.52 -19.43
C VAL A 159 0.22 0.77 -19.09
N GLY A 160 -0.41 1.93 -19.33
CA GLY A 160 0.12 3.23 -18.90
C GLY A 160 1.07 3.93 -19.88
N VAL A 161 1.28 3.41 -21.10
CA VAL A 161 1.88 4.21 -22.18
C VAL A 161 0.85 5.21 -22.68
N ALA A 162 0.82 6.39 -22.05
CA ALA A 162 0.20 7.54 -22.66
C ALA A 162 0.84 7.72 -24.05
N LYS A 163 0.08 7.48 -25.12
CA LYS A 163 0.45 8.00 -26.43
C LYS A 163 0.51 9.50 -26.23
N ARG A 164 1.72 10.05 -26.09
CA ARG A 164 1.97 11.42 -26.50
C ARG A 164 1.69 11.46 -28.00
N LYS A 165 0.40 11.56 -28.37
CA LYS A 165 0.05 12.51 -29.41
C LYS A 165 0.77 13.77 -28.93
N VAL A 166 1.57 14.40 -29.78
CA VAL A 166 1.85 15.81 -29.57
C VAL A 166 0.50 16.49 -29.74
N ALA A 167 -0.36 16.33 -28.73
CA ALA A 167 -1.43 17.23 -28.46
C ALA A 167 -0.65 18.48 -28.13
N HIS A 168 -0.49 19.34 -29.12
CA HIS A 168 -0.48 20.75 -28.81
C HIS A 168 -1.64 20.91 -27.82
N ALA A 169 -1.31 21.17 -26.56
CA ALA A 169 -2.29 21.62 -25.60
C ALA A 169 -3.10 22.70 -26.35
N ALA A 170 -4.44 22.66 -26.23
CA ALA A 170 -5.28 23.66 -26.89
C ALA A 170 -4.60 25.04 -26.73
N PRO A 171 -4.42 25.84 -27.78
CA PRO A 171 -3.63 27.08 -27.71
C PRO A 171 -4.01 27.97 -26.51
N GLU A 172 -5.28 27.92 -26.13
CA GLU A 172 -5.86 28.54 -24.93
C GLU A 172 -5.26 28.03 -23.61
N LEU A 173 -5.06 26.71 -23.44
CA LEU A 173 -4.39 26.12 -22.28
C LEU A 173 -2.92 26.55 -22.22
N GLN A 174 -2.25 26.60 -23.38
CA GLN A 174 -0.85 27.01 -23.45
C GLN A 174 -0.67 28.48 -23.06
N GLU A 175 -1.58 29.35 -23.51
CA GLU A 175 -1.62 30.76 -23.14
C GLU A 175 -1.87 30.95 -21.63
N LYS A 176 -2.83 30.21 -21.04
CA LYS A 176 -3.09 30.28 -19.61
C LYS A 176 -1.91 29.76 -18.77
N ILE A 177 -1.20 28.72 -19.22
CA ILE A 177 0.02 28.23 -18.55
C ILE A 177 1.09 29.33 -18.52
N VAL A 178 1.34 30.00 -19.65
CA VAL A 178 2.30 31.12 -19.72
C VAL A 178 1.86 32.28 -18.82
N SER A 179 0.57 32.60 -18.77
CA SER A 179 0.02 33.63 -17.88
C SER A 179 0.27 33.30 -16.41
N VAL A 180 -0.07 32.08 -15.97
CA VAL A 180 0.15 31.65 -14.58
C VAL A 180 1.64 31.62 -14.25
N GLN A 181 2.49 31.18 -15.18
CA GLN A 181 3.95 31.20 -14.98
C GLN A 181 4.48 32.63 -14.78
N LYS A 182 3.99 33.60 -15.57
CA LYS A 182 4.33 35.02 -15.41
C LYS A 182 3.88 35.55 -14.05
N GLU A 183 2.70 35.18 -13.59
CA GLU A 183 2.20 35.57 -12.27
C GLU A 183 3.02 34.96 -11.13
N ILE A 184 3.40 33.68 -11.22
CA ILE A 184 4.26 33.01 -10.23
C ILE A 184 5.60 33.73 -10.12
N VAL A 185 6.26 33.99 -11.25
CA VAL A 185 7.55 34.70 -11.27
C VAL A 185 7.40 36.10 -10.66
N GLY A 186 6.36 36.84 -11.05
CA GLY A 186 6.12 38.18 -10.52
C GLY A 186 5.80 38.21 -9.02
N GLU A 187 5.11 37.20 -8.49
CA GLU A 187 4.87 37.10 -7.04
C GLU A 187 6.15 36.77 -6.27
N ILE A 188 6.96 35.85 -6.79
CA ILE A 188 8.25 35.52 -6.20
C ILE A 188 9.15 36.76 -6.18
N GLU A 189 9.24 37.52 -7.27
CA GLU A 189 10.00 38.77 -7.33
C GLU A 189 9.52 39.78 -6.29
N ARG A 190 8.20 39.99 -6.16
CA ARG A 190 7.64 40.87 -5.12
C ARG A 190 8.01 40.44 -3.72
N VAL A 191 7.91 39.14 -3.41
CA VAL A 191 8.28 38.60 -2.10
C VAL A 191 9.77 38.77 -1.85
N VAL A 192 10.59 38.52 -2.86
CA VAL A 192 12.04 38.72 -2.79
C VAL A 192 12.40 40.18 -2.52
N ASP A 193 11.68 41.15 -3.11
CA ASP A 193 11.83 42.58 -2.83
C ASP A 193 11.39 42.93 -1.40
N LEU A 194 10.22 42.44 -0.98
CA LEU A 194 9.63 42.73 0.32
C LEU A 194 10.46 42.18 1.49
N VAL A 195 10.98 40.96 1.34
CA VAL A 195 11.82 40.29 2.35
C VAL A 195 13.30 40.71 2.22
N GLY A 196 13.66 41.41 1.14
CA GLY A 196 15.02 41.89 0.91
C GLY A 196 16.03 40.77 0.64
N LEU A 197 15.62 39.72 -0.08
CA LEU A 197 16.46 38.54 -0.34
C LEU A 197 17.49 38.74 -1.47
N HIS A 198 17.44 39.86 -2.20
CA HIS A 198 18.35 40.18 -3.30
C HIS A 198 19.84 40.03 -2.95
N GLY A 199 20.25 40.48 -1.75
CA GLY A 199 21.65 40.36 -1.31
C GLY A 199 22.10 38.90 -1.17
N LYS A 200 21.23 38.03 -0.61
CA LYS A 200 21.51 36.60 -0.46
C LYS A 200 21.51 35.87 -1.79
N ILE A 201 20.65 36.29 -2.73
CA ILE A 201 20.61 35.73 -4.10
C ILE A 201 21.91 36.05 -4.86
N GLU A 202 22.41 37.29 -4.77
CA GLU A 202 23.69 37.65 -5.38
C GLU A 202 24.88 36.94 -4.71
N GLU A 203 24.84 36.76 -3.38
CA GLU A 203 25.85 35.96 -2.67
C GLU A 203 25.81 34.49 -3.10
N LEU A 204 24.62 33.90 -3.23
CA LEU A 204 24.43 32.54 -3.73
C LEU A 204 25.01 32.38 -5.13
N LYS A 205 24.71 33.33 -6.03
CA LYS A 205 25.22 33.35 -7.41
C LYS A 205 26.75 33.41 -7.45
N ALA A 206 27.35 34.25 -6.60
CA ALA A 206 28.81 34.36 -6.49
C ALA A 206 29.47 33.10 -5.93
N GLU A 207 28.83 32.43 -4.96
CA GLU A 207 29.34 31.19 -4.38
C GLU A 207 29.18 30.00 -5.35
N MET A 208 28.05 29.90 -6.05
CA MET A 208 27.84 28.90 -7.10
C MET A 208 28.84 29.02 -8.25
N ALA A 209 29.32 30.23 -8.54
CA ALA A 209 30.36 30.44 -9.55
C ALA A 209 31.76 29.97 -9.08
N LYS A 210 31.98 29.82 -7.77
CA LYS A 210 33.23 29.29 -7.19
C LYS A 210 33.16 27.79 -7.00
N ASP A 211 32.12 27.31 -6.32
CA ASP A 211 31.87 25.91 -6.03
C ASP A 211 30.37 25.66 -5.77
N SER A 212 29.71 25.03 -6.73
CA SER A 212 28.28 24.72 -6.71
C SER A 212 27.87 23.66 -5.69
N SER A 213 28.83 22.92 -5.12
CA SER A 213 28.58 21.89 -4.11
C SER A 213 29.01 22.31 -2.70
N SER A 214 29.36 23.58 -2.50
CA SER A 214 29.79 24.05 -1.19
C SER A 214 28.63 24.04 -0.17
N PRO A 215 28.88 23.69 1.11
CA PRO A 215 27.85 23.74 2.16
C PRO A 215 27.17 25.12 2.30
N LYS A 216 27.89 26.18 1.92
CA LYS A 216 27.38 27.55 1.93
C LYS A 216 26.33 27.80 0.86
N VAL A 217 26.42 27.16 -0.31
CA VAL A 217 25.38 27.20 -1.35
C VAL A 217 24.09 26.57 -0.84
N GLU A 218 24.17 25.41 -0.18
CA GLU A 218 22.99 24.75 0.42
C GLU A 218 22.35 25.63 1.52
N GLN A 219 23.17 26.24 2.37
CA GLN A 219 22.70 27.15 3.41
C GLN A 219 21.98 28.38 2.83
N LEU A 220 22.56 29.03 1.83
CA LEU A 220 21.94 30.19 1.18
C LEU A 220 20.66 29.79 0.43
N GLN A 221 20.63 28.62 -0.22
CA GLN A 221 19.42 28.10 -0.87
C GLN A 221 18.29 27.86 0.13
N THR A 222 18.58 27.24 1.27
CA THR A 222 17.58 26.98 2.31
C THR A 222 17.06 28.27 2.91
N GLU A 223 17.94 29.22 3.24
CA GLU A 223 17.53 30.51 3.80
C GLU A 223 16.68 31.35 2.84
N ILE A 224 17.03 31.37 1.54
CA ILE A 224 16.23 32.07 0.52
C ILE A 224 14.87 31.38 0.35
N LYS A 225 14.86 30.04 0.27
CA LYS A 225 13.62 29.27 0.13
C LYS A 225 12.68 29.49 1.32
N ASP A 226 13.20 29.39 2.54
CA ASP A 226 12.41 29.57 3.76
C ASP A 226 11.89 30.99 3.88
N GLY A 227 12.70 31.99 3.51
CA GLY A 227 12.29 33.40 3.46
C GLY A 227 11.14 33.64 2.49
N ILE A 228 11.19 33.05 1.29
CA ILE A 228 10.10 33.13 0.31
C ILE A 228 8.86 32.39 0.83
N CYS A 229 9.00 31.16 1.31
CA CYS A 229 7.88 30.36 1.80
C CYS A 229 7.16 30.99 3.00
N ALA A 230 7.87 31.70 3.87
CA ALA A 230 7.27 32.36 5.03
C ALA A 230 6.44 33.60 4.65
N ALA A 231 6.78 34.27 3.54
CA ALA A 231 6.15 35.52 3.11
C ALA A 231 5.18 35.36 1.94
N LEU A 232 5.28 34.28 1.17
CA LEU A 232 4.43 33.99 0.03
C LEU A 232 3.04 33.52 0.46
N ASP A 233 2.00 34.25 0.07
CA ASP A 233 0.62 33.74 0.06
C ASP A 233 0.37 33.03 -1.27
N ASP A 234 0.34 31.70 -1.25
CA ASP A 234 0.22 30.89 -2.46
C ASP A 234 -1.24 30.55 -2.82
N THR A 235 -2.22 31.03 -2.06
CA THR A 235 -3.63 30.58 -2.17
C THR A 235 -4.22 30.84 -3.56
N GLU A 236 -4.05 32.03 -4.11
CA GLU A 236 -4.55 32.39 -5.45
C GLU A 236 -3.83 31.65 -6.58
N LEU A 237 -2.49 31.58 -6.52
CA LEU A 237 -1.67 30.88 -7.49
C LEU A 237 -1.98 29.38 -7.50
N LYS A 238 -2.16 28.78 -6.32
CA LYS A 238 -2.54 27.39 -6.13
C LYS A 238 -3.90 27.09 -6.74
N GLN A 239 -4.88 27.97 -6.54
CA GLN A 239 -6.21 27.84 -7.16
C GLN A 239 -6.11 27.89 -8.69
N LYS A 240 -5.31 28.81 -9.26
CA LYS A 240 -5.10 28.90 -10.71
C LYS A 240 -4.42 27.65 -11.28
N VAL A 241 -3.41 27.11 -10.60
CA VAL A 241 -2.75 25.86 -11.00
C VAL A 241 -3.70 24.66 -10.92
N GLU A 242 -4.54 24.59 -9.90
CA GLU A 242 -5.53 23.52 -9.76
C GLU A 242 -6.62 23.59 -10.85
N ASN A 243 -7.06 24.80 -11.21
CA ASN A 243 -7.96 25.01 -12.35
C ASN A 243 -7.32 24.55 -13.65
N LEU A 244 -6.06 24.92 -13.92
CA LEU A 244 -5.33 24.43 -15.09
C LEU A 244 -5.20 22.92 -15.12
N ARG A 245 -4.94 22.30 -13.97
CA ARG A 245 -4.86 20.84 -13.84
C ARG A 245 -6.21 20.19 -14.17
N ARG A 246 -7.32 20.78 -13.73
CA ARG A 246 -8.67 20.31 -14.04
C ARG A 246 -8.98 20.46 -15.53
N GLU A 247 -8.68 21.61 -16.11
CA GLU A 247 -8.90 21.87 -17.54
C GLU A 247 -8.05 20.93 -18.42
N PHE A 248 -6.80 20.65 -18.03
CA PHE A 248 -5.93 19.68 -18.67
C PHE A 248 -6.50 18.26 -18.56
N ALA A 249 -7.03 17.87 -17.40
CA ALA A 249 -7.67 16.57 -17.20
C ALA A 249 -8.95 16.42 -18.04
N SER A 250 -9.77 17.48 -18.14
CA SER A 250 -10.99 17.46 -18.97
C SER A 250 -10.68 17.47 -20.47
N SER A 251 -9.57 18.09 -20.89
CA SER A 251 -9.13 18.06 -22.30
C SER A 251 -8.52 16.70 -22.70
N SER A 252 -8.34 15.79 -21.75
CA SER A 252 -7.76 14.45 -21.94
C SER A 252 -8.82 13.33 -21.99
N GLU A 253 -10.11 13.66 -22.03
CA GLU A 253 -11.15 12.67 -22.33
C GLU A 253 -11.02 12.24 -23.81
N VAL A 254 -10.21 11.20 -24.01
CA VAL A 254 -10.10 10.50 -25.29
C VAL A 254 -11.37 9.69 -25.47
N GLU A 255 -12.11 9.99 -26.54
CA GLU A 255 -13.10 9.09 -27.14
C GLU A 255 -12.49 7.70 -27.25
N ILE A 256 -12.97 6.77 -26.42
CA ILE A 256 -12.74 5.36 -26.60
C ILE A 256 -13.57 4.99 -27.83
N ASP A 257 -12.90 4.81 -28.98
CA ASP A 257 -13.50 4.24 -30.18
C ASP A 257 -13.87 2.78 -29.87
N ASP A 258 -15.04 2.60 -29.27
CA ASP A 258 -15.67 1.33 -29.00
C ASP A 258 -16.16 0.75 -30.32
N LYS A 259 -15.22 0.25 -31.14
CA LYS A 259 -15.55 -0.61 -32.26
C LYS A 259 -15.80 -2.02 -31.74
N VAL A 260 -16.90 -2.17 -31.01
CA VAL A 260 -17.53 -3.46 -30.72
C VAL A 260 -18.07 -4.00 -32.03
N THR A 261 -17.30 -4.86 -32.68
CA THR A 261 -17.77 -5.75 -33.75
C THR A 261 -18.77 -6.73 -33.13
N ALA A 262 -20.04 -6.34 -33.12
CA ALA A 262 -21.14 -7.28 -32.99
C ALA A 262 -21.27 -8.03 -34.33
N GLU A 263 -20.73 -9.24 -34.44
CA GLU A 263 -21.18 -10.14 -35.51
C GLU A 263 -21.05 -11.65 -35.17
N ASN A 264 -22.23 -12.20 -34.84
CA ASN A 264 -22.77 -13.50 -35.26
C ASN A 264 -22.09 -14.81 -34.83
N GLY A 265 -22.58 -15.36 -33.70
CA GLY A 265 -22.61 -16.80 -33.44
C GLY A 265 -24.05 -17.28 -33.19
N ARG A 266 -24.80 -17.58 -34.26
CA ARG A 266 -26.10 -18.28 -34.17
C ARG A 266 -26.26 -19.24 -35.34
N ARG A 267 -25.65 -20.42 -35.22
CA ARG A 267 -26.20 -21.77 -35.48
C ARG A 267 -25.06 -22.78 -35.57
#